data_AF-A0A9D8K798-F1
#
_entry.id   AF-A0A9D8K798-F1
#
_cell.length_a   1.000
_cell.length_b   1.000
_cell.length_c   1.000
_cell.angle_alpha   90.00
_cell.angle_beta   90.00
_cell.angle_gamma   90.00
#
_symmetry.space_group_name_H-M   'P 1'
#
loop_
_entity.id
_entity.type
_entity.pdbx_description
1 polymer ?
#
loop_
_entity_poly.entity_id
_entity_poly.type
_entity_poly.pdbx_seq_one_letter_code
_entity_poly.pdbx_strand_id
1 'polypeptide(L)'
;YLASLNKSMEVHREELKPVAEKRVIRTLVLEKVAEEEAIEVEEAEVDAEIDKMSQGSGEQAENVKKVFNLPQARDSIKRFLKSKKAVEYLVQIATNSA
;
A
#
# COMPACT_ATOMS: atom_id res chain seq x y z
N TYR A 1 -8.87 21.99 9.00
CA TYR A 1 -8.56 20.71 9.64
C TYR A 1 -7.94 20.89 11.03
N LEU A 2 -6.78 21.53 11.18
CA LEU A 2 -6.17 21.71 12.52
C LEU A 2 -6.87 22.77 13.38
N ALA A 3 -7.29 23.88 12.75
CA ALA A 3 -8.13 24.89 13.39
C ALA A 3 -9.49 24.32 13.85
N SER A 4 -10.03 23.32 13.14
CA SER A 4 -11.27 22.63 13.54
C SER A 4 -11.06 21.56 14.62
N LEU A 5 -9.81 21.21 14.94
CA LEU A 5 -9.45 20.28 16.01
C LEU A 5 -9.07 21.00 17.31
N ASN A 6 -9.03 22.35 17.32
CA ASN A 6 -8.53 23.16 18.44
C ASN A 6 -7.15 22.70 18.96
N LYS A 7 -6.31 22.15 18.07
CA LYS A 7 -4.98 21.62 18.40
C LYS A 7 -3.89 22.39 17.67
N SER A 8 -2.76 22.60 18.33
CA SER A 8 -1.55 23.09 17.68
C SER A 8 -0.95 22.00 16.78
N MET A 9 -0.18 22.41 15.78
CA MET A 9 0.58 21.51 14.91
C MET A 9 1.49 20.56 15.68
N GLU A 10 2.12 21.05 16.73
CA GLU A 10 3.05 20.29 17.57
C GLU A 10 2.34 19.17 18.33
N VAL A 11 1.22 19.48 18.98
CA VAL A 11 0.42 18.49 19.70
C VAL A 11 -0.10 17.42 18.74
N HIS A 12 -0.60 17.82 17.57
CA HIS A 12 -1.08 16.86 16.59
C HIS A 12 0.04 15.96 16.03
N ARG A 13 1.25 16.50 15.88
CA ARG A 13 2.42 15.73 15.44
C ARG A 13 2.81 14.67 16.47
N GLU A 14 2.89 15.02 17.75
CA GLU A 14 3.21 14.07 18.81
C GLU A 14 2.14 12.99 18.96
N GLU A 15 0.86 13.31 18.75
CA GLU A 15 -0.22 12.31 18.72
C GLU A 15 -0.11 11.31 17.56
N LEU A 16 0.33 11.78 16.38
CA LEU A 16 0.47 10.92 15.20
C LEU A 16 1.78 10.12 15.20
N LYS A 17 2.78 10.53 15.98
CA LYS A 17 4.11 9.92 16.00
C LYS A 17 4.09 8.41 16.30
N PRO A 18 3.36 7.89 17.31
CA PRO A 18 3.29 6.45 17.56
C PRO A 18 2.65 5.66 16.41
N VAL A 19 1.68 6.28 15.71
CA VAL A 19 0.99 5.65 14.56
C VAL A 19 1.95 5.60 13.36
N ALA A 20 2.69 6.68 13.11
CA ALA A 20 3.69 6.75 12.06
C ALA A 20 4.83 5.75 12.30
N GLU A 21 5.32 5.64 13.54
CA GLU A 21 6.35 4.67 13.93
C GLU A 21 5.91 3.23 13.66
N LYS A 22 4.72 2.85 14.14
CA LYS A 22 4.15 1.51 13.86
C LYS A 22 4.01 1.24 12.37
N ARG A 23 3.64 2.26 11.58
CA ARG A 23 3.52 2.14 10.12
C ARG A 23 4.88 1.88 9.48
N VAL A 24 5.92 2.61 9.87
CA VAL A 24 7.27 2.42 9.34
C VAL A 24 7.80 1.02 9.70
N ILE A 25 7.67 0.61 10.96
CA ILE A 25 8.10 -0.73 11.40
C ILE A 25 7.39 -1.81 10.58
N ARG A 26 6.06 -1.70 10.42
CA ARG A 26 5.29 -2.65 9.62
C ARG A 26 5.79 -2.73 8.17
N THR A 27 6.03 -1.58 7.54
CA THR A 27 6.55 -1.54 6.16
C THR A 27 7.89 -2.26 6.07
N LEU A 28 8.84 -1.94 6.95
CA LEU A 28 10.17 -2.55 6.93
C LEU A 28 10.12 -4.06 7.15
N VAL A 29 9.27 -4.53 8.07
CA VAL A 29 9.09 -5.97 8.32
C VAL A 29 8.53 -6.68 7.09
N LEU A 30 7.47 -6.13 6.47
CA LEU A 30 6.85 -6.75 5.29
C LEU A 30 7.77 -6.72 4.07
N GLU A 31 8.53 -5.64 3.88
CA GLU A 31 9.56 -5.57 2.83
C GLU A 31 10.60 -6.67 3.03
N LYS A 32 11.09 -6.84 4.27
CA LYS A 32 12.08 -7.88 4.58
C LYS A 32 11.53 -9.29 4.36
N VAL A 33 10.29 -9.57 4.78
CA VAL A 33 9.63 -10.87 4.50
C VAL A 33 9.52 -11.09 2.99
N ALA A 34 9.10 -10.08 2.24
CA ALA A 34 8.95 -10.21 0.80
C ALA A 34 10.30 -10.40 0.07
N GLU A 35 11.40 -9.89 0.61
CA GLU A 35 12.76 -10.15 0.10
C GLU A 35 13.23 -11.58 0.40
N GLU A 36 13.16 -12.01 1.67
CA GLU A 36 13.66 -13.32 2.09
C GLU A 36 12.89 -14.48 1.44
N GLU A 37 11.59 -14.30 1.24
CA GLU A 37 10.70 -15.31 0.63
C GLU A 37 10.60 -15.17 -0.90
N ALA A 38 11.43 -14.31 -1.50
CA ALA A 38 11.45 -14.04 -2.94
C ALA A 38 10.06 -13.73 -3.54
N ILE A 39 9.26 -12.94 -2.82
CA ILE A 39 7.93 -12.54 -3.27
C ILE A 39 8.07 -11.46 -4.34
N GLU A 40 7.72 -11.84 -5.57
CA GLU A 40 7.74 -10.95 -6.73
C GLU A 40 6.32 -10.51 -7.13
N VAL A 41 6.26 -9.37 -7.83
CA VAL A 41 5.04 -8.84 -8.44
C VAL A 41 5.33 -8.63 -9.90
N GLU A 42 4.60 -9.38 -10.72
CA GLU A 42 4.70 -9.30 -12.17
C GLU A 42 4.01 -8.03 -12.69
N GLU A 43 4.48 -7.52 -13.83
CA GLU A 43 3.87 -6.35 -14.46
C GLU A 43 2.39 -6.58 -14.81
N ALA A 44 2.03 -7.82 -15.17
CA ALA A 44 0.64 -8.20 -15.43
C ALA A 44 -0.26 -8.06 -14.19
N GLU A 45 0.29 -8.27 -12.98
CA GLU A 45 -0.46 -8.09 -11.73
C GLU A 45 -0.65 -6.61 -11.40
N VAL A 46 0.35 -5.78 -11.72
CA VAL A 46 0.23 -4.32 -11.62
C VAL A 46 -0.84 -3.81 -12.58
N ASP A 47 -0.85 -4.29 -13.83
CA ASP A 47 -1.86 -3.92 -14.82
C ASP A 47 -3.27 -4.33 -14.38
N ALA A 48 -3.42 -5.55 -13.86
CA ALA A 48 -4.69 -6.05 -13.34
C ALA A 48 -5.21 -5.22 -12.15
N GLU A 49 -4.31 -4.82 -11.23
CA GLU A 49 -4.71 -3.97 -10.10
C GLU A 49 -5.07 -2.56 -10.57
N ILE A 50 -4.36 -1.99 -11.55
CA ILE A 50 -4.72 -0.69 -12.17
C ILE A 50 -6.11 -0.76 -12.80
N ASP A 51 -6.42 -1.85 -13.51
CA ASP A 51 -7.73 -2.05 -14.12
C ASP A 51 -8.81 -2.14 -13.05
N LYS A 52 -8.58 -2.93 -12.01
CA LYS A 52 -9.50 -3.02 -10.86
C LYS A 52 -9.72 -1.67 -10.15
N MET A 53 -8.66 -0.90 -9.93
CA MET A 53 -8.74 0.42 -9.28
C MET A 53 -9.50 1.45 -10.15
N SER A 54 -9.40 1.34 -11.49
CA SER A 54 -10.04 2.27 -12.41
C SER A 54 -11.52 1.95 -12.67
N GLN A 55 -11.93 0.68 -12.59
CA GLN A 55 -13.32 0.24 -12.78
C GLN A 55 -14.34 0.96 -11.88
N GLY A 56 -13.95 1.36 -10.66
CA GLY A 56 -14.83 2.08 -9.74
C GLY A 56 -15.08 3.55 -10.11
N SER A 57 -14.41 4.09 -11.13
CA SER A 57 -14.39 5.52 -11.46
C SER A 57 -15.37 5.92 -12.57
N GLY A 58 -16.24 5.01 -13.03
CA GLY A 58 -17.27 5.30 -14.03
C GLY A 58 -16.70 5.97 -15.29
N GLU A 59 -17.26 7.12 -15.67
CA GLU A 59 -16.82 7.89 -16.84
C GLU A 59 -15.35 8.36 -16.77
N GLN A 60 -14.77 8.48 -15.57
CA GLN A 60 -13.36 8.87 -15.41
C GLN A 60 -12.38 7.69 -15.46
N ALA A 61 -12.85 6.45 -15.63
CA ALA A 61 -12.01 5.25 -15.58
C ALA A 61 -10.76 5.33 -16.47
N GLU A 62 -10.90 5.81 -17.71
CA GLU A 62 -9.76 5.96 -18.62
C GLU A 62 -8.72 6.98 -18.11
N ASN A 63 -9.17 8.10 -17.54
CA ASN A 63 -8.27 9.12 -17.00
C ASN A 63 -7.57 8.63 -15.74
N VAL A 64 -8.29 7.91 -14.88
CA VAL A 64 -7.73 7.27 -13.67
C VAL A 64 -6.69 6.21 -14.06
N LYS A 65 -6.99 5.38 -15.06
CA LYS A 65 -6.04 4.40 -15.61
C LYS A 65 -4.78 5.07 -16.15
N LYS A 66 -4.89 6.21 -16.85
CA LYS A 66 -3.72 6.98 -17.32
C LYS A 66 -2.85 7.46 -16.16
N VAL A 67 -3.46 7.99 -15.09
CA VAL A 67 -2.73 8.45 -13.89
C VAL A 67 -2.00 7.30 -13.22
N PHE A 68 -2.67 6.15 -13.03
CA PHE A 68 -2.02 4.99 -12.41
C PHE A 68 -0.95 4.33 -13.27
N ASN A 69 -0.98 4.56 -14.59
CA ASN A 69 0.08 4.12 -15.50
C ASN A 69 1.32 5.03 -15.51
N LEU A 70 1.31 6.16 -14.80
CA LEU A 70 2.54 6.95 -14.62
C LEU A 70 3.59 6.13 -13.84
N PRO A 71 4.89 6.22 -14.17
CA PRO A 71 5.92 5.38 -13.55
C PRO A 71 5.88 5.39 -12.01
N GLN A 72 5.82 6.56 -11.39
CA GLN A 72 5.75 6.69 -9.93
C GLN A 72 4.50 6.03 -9.29
N ALA A 73 3.39 6.01 -10.02
CA ALA A 73 2.13 5.44 -9.56
C ALA A 73 2.18 3.91 -9.70
N ARG A 74 2.69 3.40 -10.83
CA ARG A 74 2.96 1.97 -11.03
C ARG A 74 3.89 1.42 -9.96
N ASP A 75 4.99 2.11 -9.66
CA ASP A 75 5.91 1.70 -8.60
C ASP A 75 5.24 1.63 -7.23
N SER A 76 4.33 2.58 -6.96
CA SER A 76 3.57 2.59 -5.70
C SER A 76 2.58 1.44 -5.62
N ILE A 77 1.92 1.09 -6.73
CA ILE A 77 1.03 -0.06 -6.83
C ILE A 77 1.82 -1.36 -6.68
N LYS A 78 2.99 -1.46 -7.33
CA LYS A 78 3.88 -2.62 -7.20
C LYS A 78 4.32 -2.86 -5.75
N ARG A 79 4.76 -1.81 -5.04
CA ARG A 79 5.08 -1.89 -3.60
C ARG A 79 3.88 -2.30 -2.75
N PHE A 80 2.71 -1.78 -3.05
CA PHE A 80 1.46 -2.15 -2.37
C PHE A 80 1.13 -3.64 -2.56
N LEU A 81 1.18 -4.13 -3.81
CA LEU A 81 0.94 -5.53 -4.14
C LEU A 81 1.96 -6.45 -3.47
N LYS A 82 3.24 -6.08 -3.46
CA LYS A 82 4.30 -6.86 -2.79
C LYS A 82 4.05 -6.97 -1.28
N SER A 83 3.67 -5.85 -0.64
CA SER A 83 3.30 -5.83 0.78
C SER A 83 2.06 -6.67 1.07
N LYS A 84 1.07 -6.65 0.17
CA LYS A 84 -0.17 -7.44 0.28
C LYS A 84 0.14 -8.93 0.21
N LYS A 85 0.92 -9.37 -0.79
CA LYS A 85 1.35 -10.77 -0.92
C LYS A 85 2.14 -11.26 0.30
N ALA A 86 3.02 -10.42 0.85
CA ALA A 86 3.75 -10.75 2.08
C ALA A 86 2.80 -11.00 3.26
N VAL A 87 1.75 -10.19 3.40
CA VAL A 87 0.72 -10.42 4.42
C VAL A 87 -0.05 -11.72 4.16
N GLU A 88 -0.46 -11.97 2.91
CA GLU A 88 -1.18 -13.20 2.53
C GLU A 88 -0.35 -14.45 2.84
N TYR A 89 0.96 -14.43 2.55
CA TYR A 89 1.89 -15.49 2.92
C TYR A 89 1.96 -15.72 4.44
N LEU A 90 2.13 -14.65 5.22
CA LEU A 90 2.14 -14.74 6.68
C LEU A 90 0.82 -15.29 7.25
N VAL A 91 -0.32 -14.94 6.63
CA VAL A 91 -1.62 -15.49 7.01
C VAL A 91 -1.68 -16.99 6.74
N GLN A 92 -1.24 -17.46 5.57
CA GLN A 92 -1.21 -18.88 5.22
C GLN A 92 -0.40 -19.70 6.24
N ILE A 93 0.76 -19.18 6.66
CA ILE A 93 1.57 -19.78 7.72
C ILE A 93 0.80 -19.80 9.05
N ALA A 94 0.24 -18.66 9.45
CA ALA A 94 -0.43 -18.53 10.75
C ALA A 94 -1.70 -19.39 10.87
N THR A 95 -2.38 -19.65 9.75
CA THR A 95 -3.63 -20.45 9.72
C THR A 95 -3.42 -21.91 9.32
N ASN A 96 -2.18 -22.38 9.16
CA ASN A 96 -1.87 -23.73 8.64
C ASN A 96 -2.67 -24.06 7.37
N SER A 97 -2.87 -23.08 6.50
CA SER A 97 -3.62 -23.23 5.25
C SER A 97 -2.70 -23.39 4.03
N ALA A 98 -1.43 -23.70 4.29
CA ALA A 98 -0.39 -23.96 3.29
C ALA A 98 -0.37 -25.43 2.85
#